data_AF-A0AAW5RR36-F1
#
_entry.id   AF-A0AAW5RR36-F1
#
_cell.length_a   1.000
_cell.length_b   1.000
_cell.length_c   1.000
_cell.angle_alpha   90.00
_cell.angle_beta   90.00
_cell.angle_gamma   90.00
#
_symmetry.space_group_name_H-M   'P 1'
#
loop_
_entity.id
_entity.type
_entity.pdbx_description
1 polymer ?
#
loop_
_entity_poly.entity_id
_entity_poly.type
_entity_poly.pdbx_seq_one_letter_code
_entity_poly.pdbx_strand_id
1 'polypeptide(L)'
;MVKVVKFASDITARIEQNHATREAARLAHSTAQETLSSAEAGADLLRAVVDTSSLIAAQVDQAIALIAQLNEQSRSIEAIVSTISAIADQTNLLALNAAIEAARAGEQGRGFAVVADEVRQLAARTSLSTGEIAKVVQKNRELTARVTDDMAGVAGSAELGKQQISEVDKLMSDIHREASRVSQTVSALSI
;
A
#
# COMPACT_ATOMS: atom_id res chain seq x y z
N MET A 1 31.54 25.75 74.35
CA MET A 1 31.78 24.53 73.55
C MET A 1 30.55 24.09 72.74
N VAL A 2 29.34 24.05 73.32
CA VAL A 2 28.11 23.61 72.61
C VAL A 2 27.78 24.40 71.33
N LYS A 3 27.96 25.74 71.29
CA LYS A 3 27.74 26.55 70.07
C LYS A 3 28.68 26.20 68.91
N VAL A 4 29.94 25.87 69.20
CA VAL A 4 30.95 25.54 68.17
C VAL A 4 30.70 24.14 67.61
N VAL A 5 30.33 23.18 68.46
CA VAL A 5 29.96 21.82 68.02
C VAL A 5 28.68 21.85 67.18
N LYS A 6 27.68 22.65 67.58
CA LYS A 6 26.45 22.85 66.77
C LYS A 6 26.77 23.49 65.41
N PHE A 7 27.62 24.52 65.39
CA PHE A 7 28.04 25.18 64.15
C PHE A 7 28.80 24.23 63.22
N ALA A 8 29.72 23.42 63.75
CA ALA A 8 30.43 22.40 62.96
C ALA A 8 29.46 21.35 62.41
N SER A 9 28.51 20.87 63.21
CA SER A 9 27.47 19.93 62.77
C SER A 9 26.56 20.51 61.67
N ASP A 10 26.13 21.76 61.81
CA ASP A 10 25.29 22.45 60.81
C ASP A 10 26.07 22.68 59.49
N ILE A 11 27.38 22.94 59.57
CA ILE A 11 28.26 23.08 58.40
C ILE A 11 28.46 21.72 57.70
N THR A 12 28.70 20.63 58.45
CA THR A 12 28.82 19.28 57.87
C THR A 12 27.54 18.88 57.14
N ALA A 13 26.37 19.06 57.77
CA ALA A 13 25.08 18.76 57.15
C ALA A 13 24.86 19.57 55.85
N ARG A 14 25.26 20.85 55.83
CA ARG A 14 25.17 21.69 54.64
C ARG A 14 26.15 21.30 53.53
N ILE A 15 27.33 20.79 53.87
CA ILE A 15 28.30 20.27 52.89
C ILE A 15 27.78 18.98 52.28
N GLU A 16 27.28 18.04 53.08
CA GLU A 16 26.67 16.80 52.61
C GLU A 16 25.47 17.07 51.69
N GLN A 17 24.60 18.02 52.07
CA GLN A 17 23.47 18.45 51.24
C GLN A 17 23.92 19.07 49.91
N ASN A 18 24.98 19.89 49.91
CA ASN A 18 25.54 20.45 48.67
C ASN A 18 26.13 19.37 47.77
N HIS A 19 26.83 18.38 48.34
CA HIS A 19 27.33 17.24 47.58
C HIS A 19 26.19 16.44 46.94
N ALA A 20 25.16 16.09 47.71
CA ALA A 20 23.97 15.41 47.20
C ALA A 20 23.27 16.21 46.09
N THR A 21 23.16 17.54 46.26
CA THR A 21 22.55 18.43 45.25
C THR A 21 23.37 18.46 43.96
N ARG A 22 24.70 18.51 44.05
CA ARG A 22 25.59 18.49 42.87
C ARG A 22 25.55 17.15 42.13
N GLU A 23 25.49 16.03 42.85
CA GLU A 23 25.34 14.72 42.22
C GLU A 23 23.98 14.59 41.52
N ALA A 24 22.89 15.02 42.18
CA ALA A 24 21.55 15.04 41.58
C ALA A 24 21.50 15.94 40.34
N ALA A 25 22.15 17.12 40.37
CA ALA A 25 22.30 17.99 39.22
C ALA A 25 23.07 17.27 38.10
N ARG A 26 24.24 16.68 38.37
CA ARG A 26 25.01 15.97 37.34
C ARG A 26 24.21 14.84 36.69
N LEU A 27 23.48 14.07 37.48
CA LEU A 27 22.61 13.00 36.98
C LEU A 27 21.49 13.56 36.11
N ALA A 28 20.79 14.60 36.57
CA ALA A 28 19.72 15.24 35.80
C ALA A 28 20.22 15.82 34.48
N HIS A 29 21.43 16.40 34.44
CA HIS A 29 22.04 16.88 33.20
C HIS A 29 22.31 15.73 32.22
N SER A 30 22.90 14.63 32.69
CA SER A 30 23.18 13.44 31.88
C SER A 30 21.88 12.85 31.31
N THR A 31 20.86 12.66 32.15
CA THR A 31 19.55 12.14 31.73
C THR A 31 18.88 13.08 30.72
N ALA A 32 18.99 14.40 30.90
CA ALA A 32 18.47 15.37 29.94
C ALA A 32 19.18 15.29 28.59
N GLN A 33 20.51 15.13 28.56
CA GLN A 33 21.28 14.94 27.33
C GLN A 33 20.91 13.63 26.62
N GLU A 34 20.76 12.53 27.35
CA GLU A 34 20.30 11.24 26.79
C GLU A 34 18.87 11.34 26.23
N THR A 35 18.00 12.08 26.91
CA THR A 35 16.63 12.33 26.46
C THR A 35 16.61 13.17 25.18
N LEU A 36 17.46 14.21 25.09
CA LEU A 36 17.62 15.02 23.87
C LEU A 36 18.05 14.16 22.68
N SER A 37 19.10 13.37 22.85
CA SER A 37 19.60 12.47 21.80
C SER A 37 18.55 11.45 21.37
N SER A 38 17.79 10.90 22.32
CA SER A 38 16.71 9.95 22.05
C SER A 38 15.54 10.60 21.31
N ALA A 39 15.17 11.83 21.66
CA ALA A 39 14.12 12.59 20.97
C ALA A 39 14.52 12.95 19.53
N GLU A 40 15.78 13.35 19.31
CA GLU A 40 16.32 13.62 17.97
C GLU A 40 16.31 12.36 17.09
N ALA A 41 16.82 11.23 17.62
CA ALA A 41 16.77 9.95 16.91
C ALA A 41 15.33 9.50 16.62
N GLY A 42 14.40 9.74 17.55
CA GLY A 42 12.97 9.49 17.36
C GLY A 42 12.39 10.34 16.23
N ALA A 43 12.69 11.64 16.18
CA ALA A 43 12.24 12.53 15.13
C ALA A 43 12.77 12.12 13.74
N ASP A 44 14.03 11.69 13.65
CA ASP A 44 14.62 11.21 12.39
C ASP A 44 13.97 9.91 11.91
N LEU A 45 13.68 8.98 12.82
CA LEU A 45 12.91 7.77 12.51
C LEU A 45 11.52 8.12 11.98
N LEU A 46 10.82 9.06 12.62
CA LEU A 46 9.48 9.50 12.18
C LEU A 46 9.51 10.10 10.77
N ARG A 47 10.52 10.93 10.44
CA ARG A 47 10.71 11.46 9.09
C ARG A 47 10.87 10.34 8.06
N ALA A 48 11.68 9.33 8.35
CA ALA A 48 11.84 8.18 7.47
C ALA A 48 10.53 7.41 7.24
N VAL A 49 9.67 7.32 8.26
CA VAL A 49 8.34 6.71 8.10
C VAL A 49 7.43 7.58 7.22
N VAL A 50 7.44 8.92 7.37
CA VAL A 50 6.68 9.82 6.47
C VAL A 50 7.10 9.67 5.02
N ASP A 51 8.41 9.55 4.76
CA ASP A 51 8.95 9.33 3.42
C ASP A 51 8.48 7.99 2.86
N THR A 52 8.52 6.94 3.69
CA THR A 52 8.04 5.60 3.32
C THR A 52 6.54 5.62 3.00
N SER A 53 5.71 6.28 3.81
CA SER A 53 4.28 6.44 3.55
C SER A 53 4.01 7.23 2.25
N SER A 54 4.84 8.23 1.94
CA SER A 54 4.75 8.96 0.68
C SER A 54 5.09 8.10 -0.53
N LEU A 55 6.12 7.24 -0.40
CA LEU A 55 6.47 6.28 -1.42
C LEU A 55 5.35 5.25 -1.65
N ILE A 56 4.73 4.74 -0.58
CA ILE A 56 3.59 3.83 -0.68
C ILE A 56 2.44 4.47 -1.45
N ALA A 57 2.08 5.73 -1.14
CA ALA A 57 1.04 6.45 -1.86
C ALA A 57 1.34 6.56 -3.36
N ALA A 58 2.57 6.93 -3.72
CA ALA A 58 2.98 7.01 -5.12
C ALA A 58 2.94 5.64 -5.85
N GLN A 59 3.33 4.56 -5.16
CA GLN A 59 3.26 3.21 -5.70
C GLN A 59 1.81 2.74 -5.90
N VAL A 60 0.91 3.10 -4.98
CA VAL A 60 -0.52 2.84 -5.11
C VAL A 60 -1.09 3.58 -6.32
N ASP A 61 -0.79 4.86 -6.50
CA ASP A 61 -1.24 5.63 -7.67
C ASP A 61 -0.77 5.01 -8.99
N GLN A 62 0.49 4.56 -9.03
CA GLN A 62 1.04 3.86 -10.19
C GLN A 62 0.32 2.53 -10.44
N ALA A 63 0.02 1.75 -9.39
CA ALA A 63 -0.70 0.49 -9.50
C ALA A 63 -2.13 0.72 -10.03
N ILE A 64 -2.84 1.74 -9.54
CA ILE A 64 -4.17 2.12 -10.02
C ILE A 64 -4.12 2.48 -11.52
N ALA A 65 -3.10 3.24 -11.95
CA ALA A 65 -2.93 3.58 -13.37
C ALA A 65 -2.70 2.35 -14.26
N LEU A 66 -1.89 1.39 -13.81
CA LEU A 66 -1.67 0.13 -14.53
C LEU A 66 -2.94 -0.73 -14.60
N ILE A 67 -3.71 -0.78 -13.52
CA ILE A 67 -4.99 -1.49 -13.48
C ILE A 67 -6.00 -0.86 -14.42
N ALA A 68 -6.04 0.47 -14.51
CA ALA A 68 -6.88 1.18 -15.48
C ALA A 68 -6.54 0.79 -16.92
N GLN A 69 -5.25 0.70 -17.27
CA GLN A 69 -4.81 0.24 -18.59
C GLN A 69 -5.21 -1.22 -18.85
N LEU A 70 -5.07 -2.10 -17.85
CA LEU A 70 -5.48 -3.51 -17.96
C LEU A 70 -6.99 -3.66 -18.15
N ASN A 71 -7.78 -2.79 -17.51
CA ASN A 71 -9.23 -2.75 -17.69
C ASN A 71 -9.62 -2.34 -19.12
N GLU A 72 -8.90 -1.39 -19.71
CA GLU A 72 -9.13 -0.96 -21.09
C GLU A 72 -8.72 -2.05 -22.10
N GLN A 73 -7.58 -2.70 -21.87
CA GLN A 73 -7.18 -3.88 -22.66
C GLN A 73 -8.22 -5.00 -22.57
N SER A 74 -8.78 -5.24 -21.40
CA SER A 74 -9.82 -6.25 -21.20
C SER A 74 -11.09 -5.93 -22.00
N ARG A 75 -11.50 -4.66 -22.10
CA ARG A 75 -12.63 -4.24 -22.97
C ARG A 75 -12.33 -4.46 -24.45
N SER A 76 -11.10 -4.17 -24.87
CA SER A 76 -10.67 -4.40 -26.26
C SER A 76 -10.75 -5.90 -26.60
N ILE A 77 -10.27 -6.76 -25.71
CA ILE A 77 -10.37 -8.22 -25.88
C ILE A 77 -11.84 -8.65 -25.95
N GLU A 78 -12.70 -8.13 -25.07
CA GLU A 78 -14.15 -8.43 -25.08
C GLU A 78 -14.80 -8.08 -26.43
N ALA A 79 -14.48 -6.91 -27.01
CA ALA A 79 -14.97 -6.49 -28.31
C ALA A 79 -14.49 -7.42 -29.46
N ILE A 80 -13.21 -7.82 -29.41
CA ILE A 80 -12.64 -8.77 -30.37
C ILE A 80 -13.34 -10.14 -30.25
N VAL A 81 -13.50 -10.65 -29.03
CA VAL A 81 -14.16 -11.93 -28.76
C VAL A 81 -15.63 -11.91 -29.21
N SER A 82 -16.34 -10.81 -28.97
CA SER A 82 -17.71 -10.61 -29.47
C SER A 82 -17.77 -10.66 -30.99
N THR A 83 -16.82 -10.00 -31.68
CA THR A 83 -16.72 -10.03 -33.14
C THR A 83 -16.44 -11.44 -33.66
N ILE A 84 -15.52 -12.19 -33.04
CA ILE A 84 -15.21 -13.57 -33.43
C ILE A 84 -16.43 -14.48 -33.20
N SER A 85 -17.16 -14.30 -32.10
CA SER A 85 -18.39 -15.04 -31.82
C SER A 85 -19.43 -14.80 -32.91
N ALA A 86 -19.64 -13.54 -33.32
CA ALA A 86 -20.56 -13.19 -34.40
C ALA A 86 -20.14 -13.80 -35.74
N ILE A 87 -18.84 -13.80 -36.06
CA ILE A 87 -18.30 -14.47 -37.26
C ILE A 87 -18.54 -15.98 -37.21
N ALA A 88 -18.34 -16.61 -36.04
CA ALA A 88 -18.57 -18.03 -35.85
C ALA A 88 -20.06 -18.37 -36.06
N ASP A 89 -20.97 -17.59 -35.49
CA ASP A 89 -22.41 -17.79 -35.65
C ASP A 89 -22.86 -17.60 -37.11
N GLN A 90 -22.32 -16.60 -37.81
CA GLN A 90 -22.58 -16.39 -39.24
C GLN A 90 -22.00 -17.53 -40.09
N THR A 91 -20.80 -18.01 -39.77
CA THR A 91 -20.17 -19.16 -40.46
C THR A 91 -20.98 -20.43 -40.25
N ASN A 92 -21.51 -20.64 -39.05
CA ASN A 92 -22.40 -21.75 -38.72
C ASN A 92 -23.69 -21.71 -39.55
N LEU A 93 -24.30 -20.53 -39.72
CA LEU A 93 -25.49 -20.34 -40.57
C LEU A 93 -25.18 -20.56 -42.06
N LEU A 94 -24.03 -20.08 -42.55
CA LEU A 94 -23.59 -20.30 -43.93
C LEU A 94 -23.35 -21.79 -44.20
N ALA A 95 -22.70 -22.49 -43.27
CA ALA A 95 -22.46 -23.93 -43.36
C ALA A 95 -23.77 -24.73 -43.35
N LEU A 96 -24.75 -24.32 -42.53
CA LEU A 96 -26.08 -24.93 -42.53
C LEU A 96 -26.78 -24.77 -43.89
N ASN A 97 -26.76 -23.57 -44.48
CA ASN A 97 -27.33 -23.34 -45.81
C ASN A 97 -26.63 -24.18 -46.89
N ALA A 98 -25.30 -24.31 -46.82
CA ALA A 98 -24.53 -25.15 -47.72
C ALA A 98 -24.88 -26.64 -47.58
N ALA A 99 -25.07 -27.13 -46.35
CA ALA A 99 -25.50 -28.50 -46.08
C ALA A 99 -26.90 -28.79 -46.66
N ILE A 100 -27.83 -27.84 -46.55
CA ILE A 100 -29.18 -27.94 -47.14
C ILE A 100 -29.10 -28.02 -48.66
N GLU A 101 -28.31 -27.15 -49.30
CA GLU A 101 -28.19 -27.14 -50.77
C GLU A 101 -27.46 -28.41 -51.27
N ALA A 102 -26.46 -28.88 -50.54
CA ALA A 102 -25.78 -30.15 -50.83
C ALA A 102 -26.74 -31.34 -50.76
N ALA A 103 -27.63 -31.40 -49.76
CA ALA A 103 -28.68 -32.42 -49.70
C ALA A 103 -29.65 -32.33 -50.88
N ARG A 104 -29.96 -31.12 -51.35
CA ARG A 104 -30.83 -30.88 -52.51
C ARG A 104 -30.22 -31.34 -53.83
N ALA A 105 -28.90 -31.25 -53.96
CA ALA A 105 -28.15 -31.74 -55.13
C ALA A 105 -28.01 -33.29 -55.18
N GLY A 106 -28.48 -34.02 -54.16
CA GLY A 106 -28.45 -35.48 -54.11
C GLY A 106 -27.03 -36.04 -54.15
N GLU A 107 -26.79 -37.06 -54.98
CA GLU A 107 -25.48 -37.72 -55.07
C GLU A 107 -24.34 -36.77 -55.50
N GLN A 108 -24.64 -35.74 -56.30
CA GLN A 108 -23.63 -34.76 -56.74
C GLN A 108 -23.19 -33.81 -55.61
N GLY A 109 -24.01 -33.68 -54.56
CA GLY A 109 -23.73 -32.83 -53.40
C GLY A 109 -23.00 -33.52 -52.25
N ARG A 110 -22.78 -34.84 -52.30
CA ARG A 110 -22.21 -35.62 -51.19
C ARG A 110 -20.89 -35.08 -50.65
N GLY A 111 -19.97 -34.70 -51.52
CA GLY A 111 -18.68 -34.12 -51.11
C GLY A 111 -18.83 -32.76 -50.43
N PHE A 112 -19.75 -31.92 -50.94
CA PHE A 112 -20.06 -30.63 -50.34
C PHE A 112 -20.75 -30.75 -48.99
N ALA A 113 -21.61 -31.76 -48.80
CA ALA A 113 -22.27 -32.01 -47.52
C ALA A 113 -21.27 -32.31 -46.39
N VAL A 114 -20.24 -33.12 -46.66
CA VAL A 114 -19.19 -33.44 -45.68
C VAL A 114 -18.40 -32.20 -45.29
N VAL A 115 -18.03 -31.36 -46.26
CA VAL A 115 -17.31 -30.11 -46.00
C VAL A 115 -18.18 -29.13 -45.21
N ALA A 116 -19.46 -29.01 -45.55
CA ALA A 116 -20.40 -28.15 -44.83
C ALA A 116 -20.56 -28.56 -43.36
N ASP A 117 -20.67 -29.86 -43.07
CA ASP A 117 -20.74 -30.36 -41.70
C ASP A 117 -19.44 -30.09 -40.91
N GLU A 118 -18.27 -30.26 -41.53
CA GLU A 118 -16.98 -29.96 -40.88
C GLU A 118 -16.87 -28.46 -40.54
N VAL A 119 -17.20 -27.57 -41.48
CA VAL A 119 -17.21 -26.12 -41.25
C VAL A 119 -18.19 -25.76 -40.12
N ARG A 120 -19.36 -26.40 -40.07
CA ARG A 120 -20.34 -26.21 -38.99
C ARG A 120 -19.77 -26.61 -37.62
N GLN A 121 -19.07 -27.74 -37.54
CA GLN A 121 -18.43 -28.18 -36.31
C GLN A 121 -17.30 -27.24 -35.88
N LEU A 122 -16.47 -26.75 -36.81
CA LEU A 122 -15.45 -25.74 -36.50
C LEU A 122 -16.08 -24.46 -35.95
N ALA A 123 -17.12 -23.94 -36.61
CA ALA A 123 -17.82 -22.75 -36.17
C ALA A 123 -18.40 -22.90 -34.76
N ALA A 124 -19.03 -24.04 -34.45
CA ALA A 124 -19.52 -24.34 -33.10
C ALA A 124 -18.39 -24.39 -32.05
N ARG A 125 -17.25 -25.04 -32.37
CA ARG A 125 -16.07 -25.06 -31.49
C ARG A 125 -15.47 -23.68 -31.28
N THR A 126 -15.45 -22.84 -32.30
CA THR A 126 -15.00 -21.44 -32.20
C THR A 126 -15.91 -20.66 -31.25
N SER A 127 -17.24 -20.76 -31.41
CA SER A 127 -18.23 -20.07 -30.55
C SER A 127 -18.10 -20.49 -29.07
N LEU A 128 -17.91 -21.79 -28.81
CA LEU A 128 -17.62 -22.29 -27.46
C LEU A 128 -16.33 -21.71 -26.89
N SER A 129 -15.25 -21.68 -27.69
CA SER A 129 -13.95 -21.15 -27.26
C SER A 129 -14.02 -19.66 -26.95
N THR A 130 -14.71 -18.88 -27.78
CA THR A 130 -14.95 -17.45 -27.51
C THR A 130 -15.76 -17.23 -26.24
N GLY A 131 -16.74 -18.09 -25.95
CA GLY A 131 -17.50 -18.06 -24.70
C GLY A 131 -16.62 -18.28 -23.46
N GLU A 132 -15.69 -19.23 -23.51
CA GLU A 132 -14.74 -19.46 -22.43
C GLU A 132 -13.77 -18.28 -22.25
N ILE A 133 -13.28 -17.70 -23.34
CA ILE A 133 -12.42 -16.49 -23.27
C ILE A 133 -13.18 -15.32 -22.63
N ALA A 134 -14.45 -15.10 -23.02
CA ALA A 134 -15.28 -14.04 -22.44
C ALA A 134 -15.43 -14.19 -20.92
N LYS A 135 -15.62 -15.42 -20.42
CA LYS A 135 -15.68 -15.71 -18.97
C LYS A 135 -14.36 -15.36 -18.27
N VAL A 136 -13.22 -15.69 -18.87
CA VAL A 136 -11.90 -15.38 -18.31
C VAL A 136 -11.69 -13.86 -18.26
N VAL A 137 -12.03 -13.14 -19.32
CA VAL A 137 -11.94 -11.67 -19.38
C VAL A 137 -12.82 -11.03 -18.31
N GLN A 138 -14.05 -11.49 -18.16
CA GLN A 138 -14.97 -11.01 -17.13
C GLN A 138 -14.40 -11.23 -15.72
N LYS A 139 -13.85 -12.41 -15.45
CA LYS A 139 -13.21 -12.71 -14.16
C LYS A 139 -11.99 -11.83 -13.90
N ASN A 140 -11.21 -11.50 -14.93
CA ASN A 140 -10.09 -10.56 -14.82
C ASN A 140 -10.57 -9.14 -14.49
N ARG A 141 -11.68 -8.69 -15.07
CA ARG A 141 -12.30 -7.40 -14.72
C ARG A 141 -12.76 -7.36 -13.26
N GLU A 142 -13.34 -8.44 -12.75
CA GLU A 142 -13.73 -8.54 -11.33
C GLU A 142 -12.52 -8.57 -10.38
N LEU A 143 -11.43 -9.24 -10.77
CA LEU A 143 -10.18 -9.24 -10.01
C LEU A 143 -9.55 -7.85 -9.97
N THR A 144 -9.46 -7.18 -11.11
CA THR A 144 -8.89 -5.82 -11.20
C THR A 144 -9.71 -4.79 -10.43
N ALA A 145 -11.04 -4.90 -10.43
CA ALA A 145 -11.92 -4.08 -9.60
C ALA A 145 -11.63 -4.26 -8.11
N ARG A 146 -11.49 -5.51 -7.64
CA ARG A 146 -11.12 -5.81 -6.25
C ARG A 146 -9.75 -5.25 -5.88
N VAL A 147 -8.74 -5.43 -6.74
CA VAL A 147 -7.41 -4.87 -6.48
C VAL A 147 -7.46 -3.35 -6.38
N THR A 148 -8.31 -2.68 -7.17
CA THR A 148 -8.46 -1.21 -7.08
C THR A 148 -9.03 -0.79 -5.72
N ASP A 149 -10.01 -1.52 -5.19
CA ASP A 149 -10.60 -1.28 -3.86
C ASP A 149 -9.57 -1.52 -2.74
N ASP A 150 -8.83 -2.63 -2.80
CA ASP A 150 -7.75 -2.95 -1.86
C ASP A 150 -6.68 -1.84 -1.87
N MET A 151 -6.30 -1.35 -3.05
CA MET A 151 -5.34 -0.25 -3.20
C MET A 151 -5.85 1.05 -2.57
N ALA A 152 -7.14 1.37 -2.70
CA ALA A 152 -7.73 2.53 -2.03
C ALA A 152 -7.64 2.39 -0.49
N GLY A 153 -7.84 1.19 0.05
CA GLY A 153 -7.64 0.89 1.47
C GLY A 153 -6.19 1.09 1.94
N VAL A 154 -5.22 0.68 1.12
CA VAL A 154 -3.79 0.88 1.40
C VAL A 154 -3.43 2.37 1.40
N ALA A 155 -3.91 3.15 0.42
CA ALA A 155 -3.70 4.59 0.39
C ALA A 155 -4.29 5.28 1.63
N GLY A 156 -5.51 4.91 2.04
CA GLY A 156 -6.13 5.42 3.26
C GLY A 156 -5.33 5.09 4.52
N SER A 157 -4.80 3.87 4.61
CA SER A 157 -3.96 3.45 5.74
C SER A 157 -2.63 4.21 5.79
N ALA A 158 -2.01 4.46 4.64
CA ALA A 158 -0.79 5.26 4.55
C ALA A 158 -1.02 6.72 4.99
N GLU A 159 -2.17 7.30 4.62
CA GLU A 159 -2.56 8.65 5.04
C GLU A 159 -2.85 8.74 6.55
N LEU A 160 -3.58 7.76 7.11
CA LEU A 160 -3.77 7.67 8.56
C LEU A 160 -2.44 7.53 9.31
N GLY A 161 -1.51 6.73 8.78
CA GLY A 161 -0.16 6.60 9.31
C GLY A 161 0.58 7.94 9.34
N LYS A 162 0.53 8.72 8.25
CA LYS A 162 1.11 10.08 8.21
C LYS A 162 0.54 11.00 9.28
N GLN A 163 -0.77 10.99 9.48
CA GLN A 163 -1.43 11.81 10.51
C GLN A 163 -0.97 11.43 11.91
N GLN A 164 -0.92 10.13 12.22
CA GLN A 164 -0.43 9.64 13.50
C GLN A 164 1.04 10.03 13.73
N ILE A 165 1.89 9.91 12.71
CA ILE A 165 3.30 10.31 12.79
C ILE A 165 3.43 11.81 13.06
N SER A 166 2.59 12.65 12.45
CA SER A 166 2.60 14.09 12.73
C SER A 166 2.29 14.41 14.20
N GLU A 167 1.39 13.66 14.84
CA GLU A 167 1.12 13.81 16.27
C GLU A 167 2.30 13.34 17.14
N VAL A 168 2.97 12.25 16.76
CA VAL A 168 4.17 11.78 17.47
C VAL A 168 5.34 12.74 17.28
N ASP A 169 5.50 13.37 16.12
CA ASP A 169 6.54 14.37 15.86
C ASP A 169 6.40 15.60 16.77
N LYS A 170 5.16 16.07 16.98
CA LYS A 170 4.87 17.11 17.99
C LYS A 170 5.30 16.68 19.39
N LEU A 171 5.00 15.43 19.77
CA LEU A 171 5.40 14.89 21.06
C LEU A 171 6.93 14.81 21.21
N MET A 172 7.66 14.41 20.16
CA MET A 172 9.13 14.39 20.18
C MET A 172 9.71 15.80 20.33
N SER A 173 9.13 16.80 19.65
CA SER A 173 9.50 18.21 19.79
C SER A 173 9.27 18.74 21.22
N ASP A 174 8.16 18.34 21.85
CA ASP A 174 7.87 18.68 23.24
C ASP A 174 8.88 18.03 24.21
N ILE A 175 9.22 16.76 24.01
CA ILE A 175 10.24 16.06 24.81
C ILE A 175 11.61 16.73 24.66
N HIS A 176 12.00 17.08 23.43
CA HIS A 176 13.25 17.79 23.16
C HIS A 176 13.30 19.12 23.90
N ARG A 177 12.23 19.91 23.83
CA ARG A 177 12.13 21.21 24.52
C ARG A 177 12.21 21.05 26.04
N GLU A 178 11.50 20.10 26.62
CA GLU A 178 11.53 19.86 28.07
C GLU A 178 12.90 19.36 28.54
N ALA A 179 13.53 18.45 27.82
CA ALA A 179 14.88 17.97 28.13
C ALA A 179 15.93 19.09 28.01
N SER A 180 15.82 19.93 26.98
CA SER A 180 16.67 21.12 26.83
C SER A 180 16.53 22.07 28.02
N ARG A 181 15.30 22.32 28.46
CA ARG A 181 15.00 23.16 29.62
C ARG A 181 15.61 22.60 30.91
N VAL A 182 15.51 21.29 31.14
CA VAL A 182 16.15 20.62 32.28
C VAL A 182 17.67 20.77 32.21
N SER A 183 18.27 20.48 31.05
CA SER A 183 19.72 20.59 30.83
C SER A 183 20.25 21.99 31.13
N GLN A 184 19.56 23.03 30.63
CA GLN A 184 19.91 24.45 30.88
C GLN A 184 19.76 24.83 32.36
N THR A 185 18.66 24.45 33.00
CA THR A 185 18.39 24.77 34.41
C THR A 185 19.45 24.15 35.32
N VAL A 186 19.81 22.90 35.06
CA VAL A 186 20.81 22.16 35.83
C VAL A 186 22.23 22.68 35.58
N SER A 187 22.53 23.10 34.35
CA SER A 187 23.80 23.77 34.03
C SER A 187 23.96 25.07 34.82
N ALA A 188 22.88 25.83 35.00
CA ALA A 188 22.87 27.05 35.81
C ALA A 188 23.02 26.79 37.33
N LEU A 189 22.65 25.60 37.83
CA LEU A 189 22.82 25.16 39.23
C LEU A 189 24.23 24.62 39.53
N SER A 190 24.98 24.20 38.51
CA SER A 190 26.34 23.64 38.64
C SER A 190 27.45 24.71 38.62
N ILE A 191 27.09 25.99 38.45
CA ILE A 191 27.98 27.17 38.61
C ILE A 191 27.76 27.74 40.01
#